data_AF-A0AAJ0XI04-F1
#
_entry.id   AF-A0AAJ0XI04-F1
#
_cell.length_a   1.000
_cell.length_b   1.000
_cell.length_c   1.000
_cell.angle_alpha   90.00
_cell.angle_beta   90.00
_cell.angle_gamma   90.00
#
_symmetry.space_group_name_H-M   'P 1'
#
loop_
_entity.id
_entity.type
_entity.pdbx_description
1 polymer ?
#
loop_
_entity_poly.entity_id
_entity_poly.type
_entity_poly.pdbx_seq_one_letter_code
_entity_poly.pdbx_strand_id
1 'polypeptide(L)'
;MLLPSLSLAMNVPSLVQSRRAFCRLGRLPLVLLALAALGLVLVGCAGTGGDTDDLIHVSCLQVPQPGRCSKPRAAFYYDYQTDSCKAFARGVCDPSWPFRSMRDCVKACGGKPVP
;
A
#
# COMPACT_ATOMS: atom_id res chain seq x y z
N MET A 1 0.75 36.60 34.86
CA MET A 1 1.69 37.09 33.83
C MET A 1 1.57 36.20 32.62
N LEU A 2 1.00 36.76 31.55
CA LEU A 2 1.19 36.45 30.13
C LEU A 2 0.88 35.01 29.63
N LEU A 3 -0.30 34.91 29.00
CA LEU A 3 -0.68 34.12 27.82
C LEU A 3 0.44 34.03 26.73
N PRO A 4 0.21 33.39 25.55
CA PRO A 4 -0.18 32.01 25.24
C PRO A 4 0.65 31.46 24.03
N SER A 5 0.18 30.39 23.38
CA SER A 5 0.37 30.05 21.95
C SER A 5 1.77 29.69 21.42
N LEU A 6 1.94 28.44 20.98
CA LEU A 6 2.22 28.18 19.56
C LEU A 6 1.83 26.75 19.16
N SER A 7 0.65 26.65 18.55
CA SER A 7 0.25 25.51 17.74
C SER A 7 1.16 25.44 16.51
N LEU A 8 2.01 24.42 16.39
CA LEU A 8 2.52 24.02 15.07
C LEU A 8 1.55 23.00 14.47
N ALA A 9 0.51 23.56 13.86
CA ALA A 9 -0.20 22.91 12.77
C ALA A 9 0.80 22.73 11.61
N MET A 10 1.38 21.53 11.47
CA MET A 10 2.06 21.17 10.23
C MET A 10 1.01 20.77 9.20
N ASN A 11 0.72 21.80 8.42
CA ASN A 11 -0.17 21.90 7.29
C ASN A 11 0.07 20.76 6.29
N VAL A 12 -0.99 20.01 5.99
CA VAL A 12 -1.06 19.06 4.87
C VAL A 12 -1.16 19.91 3.60
N PRO A 13 -0.17 19.90 2.68
CA PRO A 13 -0.33 20.59 1.43
C PRO A 13 -1.34 19.83 0.58
N SER A 14 -2.56 20.38 0.56
CA SER A 14 -3.60 20.16 -0.43
C SER A 14 -3.03 20.32 -1.84
N LEU A 15 -2.61 19.22 -2.46
CA LEU A 15 -2.37 19.12 -3.90
C LEU A 15 -3.46 18.29 -4.62
N VAL A 16 -4.59 18.03 -3.94
CA VAL A 16 -5.87 17.66 -4.57
C VAL A 16 -6.64 18.93 -4.93
N GLN A 17 -6.05 19.83 -5.72
CA GLN A 17 -6.80 20.98 -6.27
C GLN A 17 -6.28 21.45 -7.63
N SER A 18 -5.73 20.56 -8.45
CA SER A 18 -5.47 20.85 -9.88
C SER A 18 -6.61 20.33 -10.78
N ARG A 19 -7.86 20.63 -10.42
CA ARG A 19 -9.04 20.37 -11.28
C ARG A 19 -9.79 21.65 -11.67
N ARG A 20 -9.34 22.83 -11.24
CA ARG A 20 -10.05 24.11 -11.47
C ARG A 20 -9.29 25.15 -12.31
N ALA A 21 -8.30 24.74 -13.11
CA ALA A 21 -7.67 25.63 -14.10
C ALA A 21 -8.40 25.67 -15.46
N PHE A 22 -9.41 24.80 -15.68
CA PHE A 22 -10.12 24.73 -16.97
C PHE A 22 -11.31 25.71 -17.09
N CYS A 23 -11.60 26.53 -16.08
CA CYS A 23 -12.74 27.47 -16.10
C CYS A 23 -12.46 28.82 -16.82
N ARG A 24 -11.39 28.97 -17.61
CA ARG A 24 -11.26 30.06 -18.60
C ARG A 24 -11.72 29.57 -19.97
N LEU A 25 -13.00 29.24 -19.99
CA LEU A 25 -13.83 28.99 -21.16
C LEU A 25 -13.99 30.32 -21.92
N GLY A 26 -13.15 30.57 -22.93
CA GLY A 26 -13.32 31.67 -23.87
C GLY A 26 -13.20 31.13 -25.28
N ARG A 27 -14.30 30.58 -25.82
CA ARG A 27 -14.47 30.09 -27.20
C ARG A 27 -13.16 29.64 -27.86
N LEU A 28 -12.57 28.56 -27.36
CA LEU A 28 -11.49 27.91 -28.10
C LEU A 28 -12.09 27.43 -29.42
N PRO A 29 -11.58 27.83 -30.61
CA PRO A 29 -12.09 27.34 -31.87
C PRO A 29 -12.07 25.80 -31.85
N LEU A 30 -13.16 25.17 -32.26
CA LEU A 30 -13.29 23.70 -32.37
C LEU A 30 -12.06 23.04 -33.03
N VAL A 31 -11.35 23.79 -33.87
CA VAL A 31 -10.07 23.45 -34.50
C VAL A 31 -8.97 23.12 -33.48
N LEU A 32 -8.82 23.88 -32.38
CA LEU A 32 -7.81 23.61 -31.35
C LEU A 32 -8.12 22.35 -30.53
N LEU A 33 -9.40 22.06 -30.27
CA LEU A 33 -9.81 20.81 -29.63
C LEU A 33 -9.60 19.61 -30.56
N ALA A 34 -9.88 19.76 -31.86
CA ALA A 34 -9.65 18.72 -32.86
C ALA A 34 -8.15 18.43 -33.06
N LEU A 35 -7.29 19.45 -33.08
CA LEU A 35 -5.84 19.30 -33.18
C LEU A 35 -5.23 18.68 -31.91
N ALA A 36 -5.75 19.03 -30.73
CA ALA A 36 -5.34 18.38 -29.48
C ALA A 36 -5.76 16.90 -29.46
N ALA A 37 -6.95 16.56 -29.94
CA ALA A 37 -7.40 15.18 -30.08
C ALA A 37 -6.57 14.40 -31.11
N LEU A 38 -6.25 14.99 -32.28
CA LEU A 38 -5.36 14.38 -33.27
C LEU A 38 -3.95 14.18 -32.73
N GLY A 39 -3.42 15.14 -31.97
CA GLY A 39 -2.12 15.02 -31.29
C GLY A 39 -2.11 13.91 -30.24
N LEU A 40 -3.22 13.72 -29.52
CA LEU A 40 -3.40 12.61 -28.58
C LEU A 40 -3.47 11.24 -29.26
N VAL A 41 -3.90 11.15 -30.52
CA VAL A 41 -3.90 9.89 -31.29
C VAL A 41 -2.49 9.51 -31.75
N LEU A 42 -1.60 10.48 -31.96
CA LEU A 42 -0.22 10.24 -32.41
C LEU A 42 0.79 10.09 -31.27
N VAL A 43 0.55 10.71 -30.11
CA VAL A 43 1.27 10.41 -28.87
C VAL A 43 0.58 9.22 -28.20
N GLY A 44 0.96 8.01 -28.62
CA GLY A 44 0.53 6.78 -27.99
C GLY A 44 0.72 6.83 -26.47
N CYS A 45 -0.28 6.36 -25.73
CA CYS A 45 -0.19 6.23 -24.28
C CYS A 45 0.88 5.17 -23.96
N ALA A 46 2.05 5.58 -23.49
CA ALA A 46 3.05 4.68 -22.92
C ALA A 46 2.53 4.19 -21.56
N GLY A 47 1.64 3.20 -21.58
CA GLY A 47 1.26 2.44 -20.40
C GLY A 47 2.36 1.44 -20.05
N THR A 48 3.43 1.90 -19.40
CA THR A 48 4.37 1.00 -18.73
C THR A 48 3.91 0.78 -17.30
N GLY A 49 3.05 -0.22 -17.11
CA GLY A 49 2.64 -0.73 -15.80
C GLY A 49 2.63 -2.25 -15.86
N GLY A 50 3.79 -2.84 -16.12
CA GLY A 50 4.01 -4.27 -15.96
C GLY A 50 4.20 -4.55 -14.48
N ASP A 51 3.10 -4.54 -13.72
CA ASP A 51 3.14 -4.97 -12.34
C ASP A 51 3.20 -6.50 -12.33
N THR A 52 4.30 -7.06 -11.86
CA THR A 52 4.33 -8.47 -11.42
C THR A 52 3.54 -8.64 -10.12
N ASP A 53 2.32 -8.08 -10.05
CA ASP A 53 1.50 -7.94 -8.83
C ASP A 53 0.71 -9.21 -8.48
N ASP A 54 0.70 -10.22 -9.36
CA ASP A 54 -0.01 -11.48 -9.10
C ASP A 54 0.84 -12.50 -8.31
N LEU A 55 2.09 -12.17 -7.95
CA LEU A 55 2.99 -13.08 -7.25
C LEU A 55 3.16 -12.70 -5.78
N ILE A 56 2.47 -13.42 -4.91
CA ILE A 56 2.63 -13.33 -3.45
C ILE A 56 4.08 -13.65 -3.03
N HIS A 57 4.63 -12.89 -2.08
CA HIS A 57 5.97 -13.11 -1.54
C HIS A 57 6.10 -14.48 -0.87
N VAL A 58 7.23 -15.19 -1.06
CA VAL A 58 7.44 -16.57 -0.58
C VAL A 58 7.20 -16.74 0.93
N SER A 59 7.46 -15.71 1.72
CA SER A 59 7.20 -15.67 3.17
C SER A 59 5.73 -15.84 3.54
N CYS A 60 4.81 -15.48 2.65
CA CYS A 60 3.37 -15.60 2.87
C CYS A 60 2.86 -17.04 2.67
N LEU A 61 3.63 -17.88 1.96
CA LEU A 61 3.32 -19.30 1.74
C LEU A 61 3.92 -20.21 2.82
N GLN A 62 4.62 -19.63 3.80
CA GLN A 62 5.31 -20.39 4.83
C GLN A 62 4.33 -21.03 5.82
N VAL A 63 4.38 -22.35 5.94
CA VAL A 63 3.58 -23.09 6.93
C VAL A 63 4.05 -22.75 8.35
N PRO A 64 3.14 -22.36 9.26
CA PRO A 64 3.50 -22.09 10.65
C PRO A 64 3.94 -23.38 11.35
N GLN A 65 5.16 -23.37 11.90
CA GLN A 65 5.71 -24.46 12.70
C GLN A 65 5.70 -24.02 14.17
N PRO A 66 4.80 -24.55 15.01
CA PRO A 66 4.77 -24.18 16.43
C PRO A 66 6.03 -24.60 17.20
N GLY A 67 6.89 -25.44 16.61
CA GLY A 67 8.15 -25.89 17.20
C GLY A 67 7.93 -26.83 18.38
N ARG A 68 8.91 -27.72 18.63
CA ARG A 68 8.92 -28.58 19.84
C ARG A 68 9.73 -27.96 20.99
N CYS A 69 10.34 -26.80 20.76
CA CYS A 69 11.26 -26.19 21.70
C CYS A 69 10.54 -25.40 22.80
N SER A 70 11.05 -25.52 24.03
CA SER A 70 10.36 -25.18 25.27
C SER A 70 10.01 -23.70 25.50
N LYS A 71 10.39 -22.77 24.61
CA LYS A 71 10.11 -21.34 24.77
C LYS A 71 9.32 -20.80 23.58
N PRO A 72 7.99 -20.66 23.71
CA PRO A 72 7.16 -20.05 22.69
C PRO A 72 7.42 -18.53 22.62
N ARG A 73 7.47 -18.01 21.40
CA ARG A 73 7.51 -16.58 21.12
C ARG A 73 6.36 -16.23 20.18
N ALA A 74 5.69 -15.11 20.47
CA ALA A 74 4.64 -14.57 19.63
C ALA A 74 5.18 -14.22 18.24
N ALA A 75 4.45 -14.63 17.21
CA ALA A 75 4.72 -14.23 15.83
C ALA A 75 3.53 -14.57 14.92
N PHE A 76 3.63 -14.21 13.65
CA PHE A 76 2.47 -14.06 12.77
C PHE A 76 2.72 -14.72 11.42
N TYR A 77 1.70 -15.38 10.87
CA TYR A 77 1.74 -16.00 9.54
C TYR A 77 0.53 -15.57 8.71
N TYR A 78 0.65 -15.66 7.39
CA TYR A 78 -0.47 -15.42 6.48
C TYR A 78 -1.22 -16.73 6.21
N ASP A 79 -2.53 -16.70 6.40
CA ASP A 79 -3.43 -17.79 6.07
C ASP A 79 -4.17 -17.45 4.77
N TYR A 80 -3.75 -18.08 3.68
CA TYR A 80 -4.31 -17.89 2.35
C TYR A 80 -5.76 -18.38 2.24
N GLN A 81 -6.20 -19.31 3.10
CA GLN A 81 -7.58 -19.81 3.04
C GLN A 81 -8.57 -18.80 3.60
N THR A 82 -8.17 -18.02 4.61
CA THR A 82 -9.02 -17.03 5.26
C THR A 82 -8.66 -15.59 4.91
N ASP A 83 -7.65 -15.43 4.04
CA ASP A 83 -7.05 -14.16 3.63
C ASP A 83 -6.73 -13.25 4.83
N SER A 84 -5.95 -13.79 5.77
CA SER A 84 -5.72 -13.13 7.06
C SER A 84 -4.36 -13.42 7.66
N CYS A 85 -3.79 -12.43 8.33
CA CYS A 85 -2.63 -12.59 9.19
C CYS A 85 -3.08 -13.03 10.60
N LYS A 86 -2.58 -14.18 11.05
CA LYS A 86 -2.93 -14.80 12.33
C LYS A 86 -1.73 -14.90 13.25
N ALA A 87 -1.96 -14.74 14.55
CA ALA A 87 -0.94 -14.95 15.58
C ALA A 87 -0.75 -16.45 15.87
N PHE A 88 0.49 -16.84 16.17
CA PHE A 88 0.82 -18.15 16.70
C PHE A 88 2.07 -18.10 17.58
N ALA A 89 2.22 -19.14 18.41
CA ALA A 89 3.41 -19.36 19.22
C ALA A 89 4.41 -20.21 18.44
N ARG A 90 5.63 -19.71 18.23
CA ARG A 90 6.75 -20.47 17.63
C ARG A 90 7.85 -20.72 18.64
N GLY A 91 8.48 -21.88 18.56
CA GLY A 91 9.75 -22.13 19.21
C GLY A 91 10.84 -21.13 18.80
N VAL A 92 11.63 -20.66 19.76
CA VAL A 92 12.83 -19.85 19.48
C VAL A 92 13.92 -20.59 18.71
N CYS A 93 13.80 -21.91 18.58
CA CYS A 93 14.74 -22.75 17.85
C CYS A 93 14.39 -22.89 16.36
N ASP A 94 13.24 -22.38 15.93
CA ASP A 94 12.81 -22.44 14.54
C ASP A 94 13.25 -21.15 13.83
N PRO A 95 14.36 -21.17 13.07
CA PRO A 95 14.83 -20.01 12.33
C PRO A 95 13.97 -19.72 11.10
N SER A 96 13.04 -20.62 10.73
CA SER A 96 12.06 -20.35 9.68
C SER A 96 11.37 -19.03 10.01
N TRP A 97 11.33 -18.09 9.06
CA TRP A 97 11.00 -16.69 9.27
C TRP A 97 9.52 -16.37 8.98
N PRO A 98 8.62 -16.48 9.95
CA PRO A 98 7.37 -15.77 9.91
C PRO A 98 7.51 -14.43 10.64
N PHE A 99 6.51 -13.59 10.46
CA PHE A 99 6.58 -12.19 10.81
C PHE A 99 6.67 -11.98 12.32
N ARG A 100 7.51 -11.04 12.75
CA ARG A 100 7.68 -10.68 14.17
C ARG A 100 6.59 -9.75 14.66
N SER A 101 5.87 -9.10 13.76
CA SER A 101 4.74 -8.23 14.06
C SER A 101 3.58 -8.49 13.09
N MET A 102 2.36 -8.24 13.57
CA MET A 102 1.16 -8.29 12.73
C MET A 102 1.27 -7.33 11.54
N ARG A 103 1.81 -6.13 11.78
CA ARG A 103 1.99 -5.09 10.76
C ARG A 103 2.89 -5.56 9.62
N ASP A 104 3.97 -6.28 9.91
CA ASP A 104 4.87 -6.80 8.88
C ASP A 104 4.17 -7.86 8.02
N CYS A 105 3.35 -8.72 8.63
CA CYS A 105 2.55 -9.70 7.89
C CYS A 105 1.57 -9.01 6.93
N VAL A 106 0.78 -8.06 7.43
CA VAL A 106 -0.22 -7.35 6.62
C VAL A 106 0.46 -6.59 5.48
N LYS A 107 1.60 -5.93 5.76
CA LYS A 107 2.35 -5.19 4.74
C LYS A 107 2.93 -6.10 3.65
N ALA A 108 3.40 -7.29 4.02
CA ALA A 108 4.02 -8.22 3.08
C ALA A 108 3.00 -9.05 2.28
N CYS A 109 1.86 -9.38 2.88
CA CYS A 109 0.92 -10.37 2.34
C CYS A 109 -0.49 -9.84 2.06
N GLY A 110 -0.82 -8.61 2.44
CA GLY A 110 -2.12 -7.97 2.14
C GLY A 110 -3.32 -8.45 2.96
N GLY A 111 -3.19 -9.54 3.73
CA GLY A 111 -4.30 -10.09 4.52
C GLY A 111 -4.78 -9.22 5.68
N LYS A 112 -6.02 -9.43 6.13
CA LYS A 112 -6.58 -8.74 7.30
C LYS A 112 -5.94 -9.22 8.62
N PRO A 113 -5.66 -8.33 9.59
CA PRO A 113 -5.17 -8.74 10.90
C PRO A 113 -6.27 -9.45 11.70
N VAL A 114 -5.96 -10.62 12.26
CA VAL A 114 -6.83 -11.35 13.20
C VAL A 114 -6.06 -11.55 14.51
N PRO A 115 -6.59 -11.05 15.65
CA PRO A 115 -5.91 -11.13 16.94
C PRO A 115 -5.74 -12.57 17.44
#